data_AF-A0A957L2K3-F1
#
_entry.id   AF-A0A957L2K3-F1
#
_cell.length_a   1.000
_cell.length_b   1.000
_cell.length_c   1.000
_cell.angle_alpha   90.00
_cell.angle_beta   90.00
_cell.angle_gamma   90.00
#
_symmetry.space_group_name_H-M   'P 1'
#
loop_
_entity.id
_entity.type
_entity.pdbx_description
1 polymer ?
#
loop_
_entity_poly.entity_id
_entity_poly.type
_entity_poly.pdbx_seq_one_letter_code
_entity_poly.pdbx_strand_id
1 'polypeptide(L)'
;MQIRELRPDDIHACVNLLIETYNPPPWNNQWTAETAGRYLADFLAQPSFIGFVAVEASELVAAMFAHRKTWWTNDELFVDELFVKPE
;
A
#
# COMPACT_ATOMS: atom_id res chain seq x y z
N MET A 1 12.08 12.54 3.48
CA MET A 1 11.54 11.31 2.87
C MET A 1 12.59 10.21 2.62
N GLN A 2 12.32 8.98 3.05
CA GLN A 2 13.05 7.74 2.76
C GLN A 2 12.09 6.70 2.18
N ILE A 3 12.46 6.01 1.10
CA ILE A 3 11.67 4.91 0.53
C ILE A 3 12.35 3.59 0.87
N ARG A 4 11.57 2.59 1.29
CA ARG A 4 12.05 1.23 1.58
C ARG A 4 10.99 0.20 1.25
N GLU A 5 11.39 -1.06 1.20
CA GLU A 5 10.45 -2.18 1.08
C GLU A 5 9.48 -2.21 2.27
N LEU A 6 8.23 -2.55 1.97
CA LEU A 6 7.17 -2.77 2.94
C LEU A 6 7.49 -3.99 3.79
N ARG A 7 7.33 -3.86 5.11
CA ARG A 7 7.49 -4.96 6.07
C ARG A 7 6.13 -5.34 6.64
N PRO A 8 5.95 -6.58 7.12
CA PRO A 8 4.70 -7.01 7.74
C PRO A 8 4.24 -6.10 8.89
N ASP A 9 5.19 -5.55 9.67
CA ASP A 9 4.89 -4.61 10.76
C ASP A 9 4.30 -3.26 10.28
N ASP A 10 4.50 -2.90 9.02
CA ASP A 10 3.99 -1.64 8.46
C ASP A 10 2.49 -1.69 8.13
N ILE A 11 1.87 -2.88 8.14
CA ILE A 11 0.50 -3.05 7.68
C ILE A 11 -0.50 -2.24 8.49
N HIS A 12 -0.33 -2.16 9.80
CA HIS A 12 -1.18 -1.31 10.62
C HIS A 12 -1.09 0.17 10.22
N ALA A 13 0.12 0.66 9.93
CA ALA A 13 0.34 2.02 9.45
C ALA A 13 -0.24 2.23 8.04
N CYS A 14 -0.12 1.23 7.15
CA CYS A 14 -0.69 1.29 5.80
C CYS A 14 -2.22 1.31 5.83
N VAL A 15 -2.85 0.55 6.74
CA VAL A 15 -4.32 0.56 6.94
C VAL A 15 -4.81 1.93 7.35
N ASN A 16 -4.15 2.54 8.34
CA ASN A 16 -4.50 3.89 8.79
C ASN A 16 -4.33 4.90 7.66
N LEU A 17 -3.20 4.85 6.96
CA LEU A 17 -2.94 5.74 5.83
C LEU A 17 -3.96 5.58 4.69
N LEU A 18 -4.37 4.35 4.38
CA LEU A 18 -5.40 4.07 3.37
C LEU A 18 -6.72 4.72 3.76
N ILE A 19 -7.15 4.55 5.01
CA ILE A 19 -8.36 5.19 5.55
C ILE A 19 -8.26 6.71 5.47
N GLU A 20 -7.14 7.28 5.93
CA GLU A 20 -6.88 8.72 5.89
C GLU A 20 -6.85 9.29 4.48
N THR A 21 -6.43 8.49 3.49
CA THR A 21 -6.34 8.95 2.09
C THR A 21 -7.68 8.84 1.36
N TYR A 22 -8.42 7.76 1.60
CA TYR A 22 -9.58 7.41 0.78
C TYR A 22 -10.93 7.72 1.42
N ASN A 23 -11.05 7.80 2.74
CA ASN A 23 -12.31 8.20 3.36
C ASN A 23 -12.65 9.69 3.17
N PRO A 24 -11.70 10.64 3.18
CA PRO A 24 -12.04 12.02 2.86
C PRO A 24 -12.31 12.22 1.36
N PRO A 25 -12.84 13.40 0.97
CA PRO A 25 -12.92 13.81 -0.44
C PRO A 25 -11.53 13.78 -1.10
N PRO A 26 -11.43 13.45 -2.40
CA PRO A 26 -12.52 13.30 -3.38
C PRO A 26 -13.18 11.91 -3.39
N TRP A 27 -12.56 10.92 -2.78
CA TRP A 27 -12.96 9.53 -2.86
C TRP A 27 -14.22 9.23 -2.04
N ASN A 28 -14.33 9.83 -0.85
CA ASN A 28 -15.47 9.65 0.07
C ASN A 28 -15.77 8.16 0.35
N ASN A 29 -14.74 7.33 0.44
CA ASN A 29 -14.88 5.92 0.76
C ASN A 29 -15.30 5.73 2.23
N GLN A 30 -15.69 4.51 2.58
CA GLN A 30 -16.13 4.14 3.91
C GLN A 30 -15.35 2.94 4.43
N TRP A 31 -14.02 3.01 4.31
CA TRP A 31 -13.13 1.98 4.83
C TRP A 31 -13.16 1.97 6.34
N THR A 32 -13.29 0.77 6.91
CA THR A 32 -13.06 0.51 8.34
C THR A 32 -11.70 -0.16 8.48
N ALA A 33 -11.10 -0.11 9.69
CA ALA A 33 -9.82 -0.78 9.94
C ALA A 33 -9.87 -2.28 9.59
N GLU A 34 -11.02 -2.94 9.78
CA GLU A 34 -11.22 -4.33 9.43
C GLU A 34 -11.26 -4.57 7.90
N THR A 35 -12.04 -3.76 7.16
CA THR A 35 -12.16 -3.96 5.71
C THR A 35 -10.90 -3.53 4.96
N ALA A 36 -10.26 -2.43 5.37
CA ALA A 36 -8.98 -1.99 4.85
C ALA A 36 -7.85 -2.97 5.18
N GLY A 37 -7.82 -3.51 6.41
CA GLY A 37 -6.87 -4.54 6.81
C GLY A 37 -6.98 -5.80 5.96
N ARG A 38 -8.21 -6.29 5.74
CA ARG A 38 -8.44 -7.43 4.86
C ARG A 38 -8.07 -7.14 3.40
N TYR A 39 -8.38 -5.93 2.91
CA TYR A 39 -8.05 -5.50 1.55
C TYR A 39 -6.54 -5.50 1.31
N LEU A 40 -5.76 -4.90 2.21
CA LEU A 40 -4.30 -4.90 2.11
C LEU A 40 -3.69 -6.30 2.31
N ALA A 41 -4.26 -7.11 3.20
CA ALA A 41 -3.81 -8.48 3.41
C ALA A 41 -3.96 -9.37 2.17
N ASP A 42 -4.98 -9.12 1.33
CA ASP A 42 -5.18 -9.86 0.08
C ASP A 42 -3.97 -9.68 -0.87
N PHE A 43 -3.46 -8.45 -1.01
CA PHE A 43 -2.26 -8.18 -1.80
C PHE A 43 -1.01 -8.85 -1.25
N LEU A 44 -0.81 -8.84 0.07
CA LEU A 44 0.35 -9.48 0.70
C LEU A 44 0.35 -11.00 0.52
N ALA A 45 -0.83 -11.60 0.39
CA ALA A 45 -0.98 -13.03 0.13
C ALA A 45 -0.73 -13.41 -1.33
N GLN A 46 -0.65 -12.43 -2.25
CA GLN A 46 -0.39 -12.72 -3.66
C GLN A 46 1.05 -13.22 -3.88
N PRO A 47 1.25 -14.26 -4.71
CA PRO A 47 2.57 -14.71 -5.07
C PRO A 47 3.34 -13.61 -5.80
N SER A 48 4.61 -13.44 -5.45
CA SER A 48 5.49 -12.40 -6.02
C SER A 48 5.07 -10.96 -5.69
N PHE A 49 4.40 -10.76 -4.56
CA PHE A 49 4.15 -9.44 -4.00
C PHE A 49 5.46 -8.64 -3.79
N ILE A 50 5.42 -7.37 -4.16
CA ILE A 50 6.45 -6.36 -3.89
C ILE A 50 5.74 -5.10 -3.40
N GLY A 51 6.06 -4.69 -2.17
CA GLY A 51 5.51 -3.47 -1.57
C GLY A 51 6.61 -2.48 -1.23
N PHE A 52 6.30 -1.19 -1.33
CA PHE A 52 7.18 -0.11 -0.90
C PHE A 52 6.42 0.88 -0.01
N VAL A 53 7.13 1.47 0.93
CA VAL A 53 6.61 2.52 1.80
C VAL A 53 7.54 3.73 1.77
N ALA A 54 6.96 4.93 1.80
CA ALA A 54 7.69 6.16 1.99
C ALA A 54 7.51 6.65 3.43
N VAL A 55 8.61 6.98 4.08
CA VAL A 55 8.66 7.44 5.47
C VAL A 55 9.26 8.84 5.52
N GLU A 56 8.57 9.76 6.18
CA GLU A 56 9.02 11.12 6.43
C GLU A 56 8.92 11.45 7.92
N ALA A 57 9.98 11.97 8.53
CA ALA A 57 10.02 12.29 9.96
C ALA A 57 9.56 11.15 10.90
N SER A 58 9.81 9.88 10.52
CA SER A 58 9.33 8.65 11.20
C SER A 58 7.85 8.32 11.03
N GLU A 59 7.13 9.05 10.17
CA GLU A 59 5.74 8.78 9.79
C GLU A 59 5.67 8.16 8.39
N LEU A 60 4.79 7.17 8.21
CA LEU A 60 4.54 6.57 6.91
C LEU A 60 3.58 7.48 6.11
N VAL A 61 4.08 8.04 5.00
CA VAL A 61 3.36 9.04 4.19
C VAL A 61 2.87 8.49 2.86
N ALA A 62 3.40 7.37 2.39
CA ALA A 62 2.90 6.70 1.19
C ALA A 62 3.13 5.20 1.27
N ALA A 63 2.27 4.45 0.59
CA ALA A 63 2.47 3.02 0.36
C ALA A 63 2.11 2.66 -1.08
N MET A 64 2.87 1.72 -1.63
CA MET A 64 2.66 1.13 -2.94
C MET A 64 2.66 -0.39 -2.80
N PHE A 65 1.63 -1.02 -3.32
CA PHE A 65 1.45 -2.47 -3.39
C PHE A 65 1.49 -2.84 -4.86
N ALA A 66 2.38 -3.77 -5.18
CA ALA A 66 2.59 -4.24 -6.53
C ALA A 66 2.83 -5.75 -6.52
N HIS A 67 2.69 -6.38 -7.68
CA HIS A 67 3.14 -7.75 -7.87
C HIS A 67 4.00 -7.84 -9.13
N ARG A 68 4.95 -8.77 -9.07
CA ARG A 68 5.80 -9.11 -10.19
C ARG A 68 5.13 -10.19 -11.02
N LYS A 69 4.95 -9.93 -12.31
CA LYS A 69 4.46 -10.90 -13.28
C LYS A 69 5.61 -11.32 -14.19
N THR A 70 5.93 -12.62 -14.19
CA THR A 70 6.95 -13.15 -15.10
C THR A 70 6.43 -13.15 -16.53
N TRP A 71 7.13 -12.47 -17.42
CA TRP A 71 6.89 -12.50 -18.86
C TRP A 71 7.98 -13.30 -19.59
N TRP A 72 7.81 -13.53 -20.89
CA TRP A 72 8.65 -14.46 -21.65
C TRP A 72 10.13 -14.04 -21.79
N THR A 73 10.44 -12.76 -21.57
CA THR A 73 11.80 -12.20 -21.68
C THR A 73 12.29 -11.46 -20.44
N ASN A 74 11.39 -10.97 -19.59
CA ASN A 74 11.70 -10.19 -18.40
C ASN A 74 10.51 -10.24 -17.43
N ASP A 75 10.71 -9.73 -16.23
CA ASP A 75 9.63 -9.53 -15.28
C ASP A 75 9.03 -8.13 -15.40
N GLU A 76 7.70 -8.07 -15.33
CA GLU A 76 6.93 -6.84 -15.31
C GLU A 76 6.45 -6.57 -13.89
N LEU A 77 6.45 -5.29 -13.48
CA LEU A 77 5.90 -4.86 -12.20
C LEU A 77 4.54 -4.21 -12.45
N PHE A 78 3.49 -4.77 -11.85
CA PHE A 78 2.15 -4.23 -11.88
C PHE A 78 1.87 -3.54 -10.55
N VAL A 79 1.55 -2.25 -10.59
CA VAL A 79 1.13 -1.52 -9.39
C VAL A 79 -0.37 -1.76 -9.23
N ASP A 80 -0.72 -2.51 -8.19
CA ASP A 80 -2.11 -2.80 -7.86
C ASP A 80 -2.75 -1.65 -7.10
N GLU A 81 -2.00 -1.07 -6.16
CA GLU A 81 -2.51 -0.05 -5.26
C GLU A 81 -1.39 0.95 -4.90
N LEU A 82 -1.72 2.24 -4.92
CA LEU A 82 -0.79 3.32 -4.61
C LEU A 82 -1.57 4.44 -3.94
N PHE A 83 -1.18 4.79 -2.72
CA PHE A 83 -1.79 5.88 -1.98
C PHE A 83 -0.74 6.69 -1.22
N VAL A 84 -1.02 7.99 -1.13
CA VAL A 84 -0.18 9.00 -0.51
C VAL A 84 -1.05 9.80 0.43
N LYS A 85 -0.51 10.13 1.61
CA LYS A 85 -1.19 10.95 2.61
C LYS A 85 -1.65 12.26 1.98
N PRO A 86 -2.93 12.65 2.16
CA PRO A 86 -3.39 13.98 1.77
C PRO A 86 -2.72 15.04 2.67
N GLU A 87 -2.34 16.18 2.09
CA GLU A 87 -1.72 17.32 2.80
C GLU A 87 -2.61 17.92 3.90
#